data_AF-A0A435TNP9-F1
#
_entry.id   AF-A0A435TNP9-F1
#
_cell.length_a   1.000
_cell.length_b   1.000
_cell.length_c   1.000
_cell.angle_alpha   90.00
_cell.angle_beta   90.00
_cell.angle_gamma   90.00
#
_symmetry.space_group_name_H-M   'P 1'
#
loop_
_entity.id
_entity.type
_entity.pdbx_description
1 polymer ?
#
loop_
_entity_poly.entity_id
_entity_poly.type
_entity_poly.pdbx_seq_one_letter_code
_entity_poly.pdbx_strand_id
1 'polypeptide(L)' 'LFGERSGKGYQLADRVEVRLIEVAPMAGAMRFEMLTDPKPLPGSKRSFHKAKGRARASQSRPGSRGRRR' A
#
# COMPACT_ATOMS: atom_id res chain seq x y z
N LEU A 1 0.86 -5.50 6.24
CA LEU A 1 -0.50 -5.26 5.70
C LEU A 1 -0.77 -3.76 5.67
N PHE A 2 -1.29 -3.21 4.57
CA PHE A 2 -1.59 -1.77 4.43
C PHE A 2 -2.98 -1.57 3.83
N GLY A 3 -3.82 -0.77 4.48
CA GLY A 3 -5.13 -0.37 3.97
C GLY A 3 -5.02 0.89 3.13
N GLU A 4 -5.28 0.79 1.82
CA GLU A 4 -5.13 1.91 0.88
C GLU A 4 -6.05 3.09 1.20
N ARG A 5 -7.31 2.83 1.56
CA ARG A 5 -8.28 3.87 1.91
C ARG A 5 -8.09 4.44 3.31
N SER A 6 -7.69 3.61 4.28
CA SER A 6 -7.55 4.04 5.68
C SER A 6 -6.18 4.64 5.98
N GLY A 7 -5.16 4.33 5.17
CA GLY A 7 -3.76 4.67 5.46
C GLY A 7 -3.20 3.95 6.69
N LYS A 8 -3.93 2.98 7.25
CA LYS A 8 -3.55 2.24 8.46
C LYS A 8 -3.14 0.81 8.11
N GLY A 9 -2.37 0.16 8.97
CA GLY A 9 -2.02 -1.24 8.79
C GLY A 9 -1.15 -1.82 9.91
N TYR A 10 -0.54 -2.96 9.62
CA TYR A 10 0.33 -3.72 10.53
C TYR A 10 1.65 -4.04 9.84
N GLN A 11 2.75 -3.93 10.57
CA GLN A 11 4.11 -4.20 10.10
C GLN A 11 4.68 -5.47 10.71
N LEU A 12 5.74 -5.99 10.10
CA LEU A 12 6.55 -7.03 10.72
C LEU A 12 7.18 -6.50 12.01
N ALA A 13 7.32 -7.39 12.98
CA ALA A 13 7.77 -7.09 14.34
C ALA A 13 6.82 -6.20 15.18
N ASP A 14 5.62 -5.90 14.70
CA ASP A 14 4.59 -5.32 15.57
C ASP A 14 4.11 -6.37 16.58
N ARG A 15 4.05 -5.98 17.85
CA ARG A 15 3.36 -6.76 18.88
C ARG A 15 1.86 -6.59 18.69
N VAL A 16 1.15 -7.70 18.51
CA VAL A 16 -0.30 -7.70 18.25
C VAL A 16 -1.00 -8.75 19.10
N GLU A 17 -2.25 -8.47 19.44
CA GLU A 17 -3.18 -9.39 20.08
C GLU A 17 -4.14 -9.95 19.03
N VAL A 18 -4.30 -11.27 19.05
CA VAL A 18 -5.09 -12.01 18.08
C VAL A 18 -5.92 -13.09 18.76
N ARG A 19 -7.04 -13.43 18.13
CA ARG A 19 -7.86 -14.58 18.50
C ARG A 19 -7.62 -15.71 17.51
N LEU A 20 -7.30 -16.91 18.02
CA LEU A 20 -7.25 -18.12 17.19
C LEU A 20 -8.67 -18.50 16.77
N ILE A 21 -8.90 -18.60 15.46
CA ILE A 21 -10.21 -18.95 14.89
C ILE A 21 -10.23 -20.40 14.44
N GLU A 22 -9.16 -20.86 13.79
CA GLU A 22 -9.13 -22.19 13.19
C GLU A 22 -7.71 -22.75 13.17
N VAL A 23 -7.58 -24.07 13.37
CA VAL A 23 -6.33 -24.81 13.25
C VAL A 23 -6.51 -25.89 12.20
N ALA A 24 -5.57 -25.96 11.24
CA ALA A 24 -5.49 -27.01 10.23
C ALA A 24 -4.17 -27.79 10.41
N PRO A 25 -4.11 -28.78 11.34
CA PRO A 25 -2.86 -29.43 11.73
C PRO A 25 -2.16 -30.14 10.57
N MET A 26 -2.94 -30.81 9.71
CA MET A 26 -2.41 -31.56 8.58
C MET A 26 -1.72 -30.65 7.55
N ALA A 27 -2.16 -29.40 7.43
CA ALA A 27 -1.55 -28.39 6.55
C ALA A 27 -0.46 -27.56 7.26
N GLY A 28 -0.28 -27.74 8.58
CA GLY A 28 0.63 -26.90 9.38
C GLY A 28 0.22 -25.43 9.44
N ALA A 29 -1.09 -25.15 9.40
CA ALA A 29 -1.60 -23.78 9.28
C ALA A 29 -2.61 -23.41 10.38
N MET A 30 -2.71 -22.11 10.65
CA MET A 30 -3.68 -21.53 11.60
C MET A 30 -4.23 -20.22 11.05
N ARG A 31 -5.49 -19.92 11.40
CA ARG A 31 -6.16 -18.67 11.06
C ARG A 31 -6.46 -17.87 12.33
N PHE A 32 -6.17 -16.58 12.25
CA PHE A 32 -6.33 -15.66 13.36
C PHE A 32 -7.20 -14.47 12.95
N GLU A 33 -7.97 -13.97 13.90
CA GLU A 33 -8.63 -12.69 13.82
C GLU A 33 -7.83 -11.65 14.62
N MET A 34 -7.73 -10.44 14.06
CA MET A 34 -7.02 -9.33 14.70
C MET A 34 -7.91 -8.65 15.74
N LEU A 35 -7.39 -8.48 16.96
CA LEU A 35 -8.04 -7.70 18.02
C LEU A 35 -7.40 -6.32 18.19
N THR A 36 -6.09 -6.22 18.01
CA THR A 36 -5.38 -4.93 18.00
C THR A 36 -5.80 -4.11 16.79
N ASP A 37 -6.10 -2.83 17.00
CA ASP A 37 -6.43 -1.89 15.93
C ASP A 37 -5.22 -1.56 15.03
N PRO A 38 -5.45 -1.25 13.73
CA PRO A 38 -4.37 -0.93 12.81
C PRO A 38 -3.81 0.47 13.08
N LYS A 39 -2.47 0.59 13.06
CA LYS A 39 -1.78 1.87 13.27
C LYS A 39 -1.64 2.65 11.96
N PRO A 40 -1.60 3.99 11.98
CA PRO A 40 -1.24 4.78 10.80
C PRO A 40 0.13 4.34 10.28
N LEU A 41 0.22 4.04 9.00
CA LEU A 41 1.48 3.67 8.36
C LEU A 41 1.89 4.73 7.36
N PRO A 42 3.19 5.06 7.26
CA PRO A 42 3.67 5.83 6.12
C PRO A 42 3.32 5.01 4.88
N GLY A 43 2.40 5.53 4.06
CA GLY A 43 2.00 4.88 2.82
C GLY A 43 3.23 4.57 1.96
N SER A 44 3.08 3.64 1.01
CA SER A 44 4.17 3.24 0.12
C SER A 44 4.84 4.48 -0.48
N LYS A 45 6.05 4.80 0.03
CA LYS A 45 6.84 5.90 -0.49
C LYS A 45 7.20 5.51 -1.93
N ARG A 46 6.53 6.13 -2.90
CA ARG A 46 6.89 5.96 -4.30
C ARG A 46 8.36 6.33 -4.42
N SER A 47 9.15 5.41 -4.97
CA SER A 47 10.56 5.67 -5.25
C SER A 47 10.71 7.04 -5.92
N PHE A 48 11.62 7.86 -5.43
CA PHE A 48 11.91 9.19 -5.99
C PHE A 48 12.19 9.11 -7.51
N HIS A 49 12.80 8.01 -7.97
CA HIS A 49 13.07 7.75 -9.38
C HIS A 49 11.80 7.44 -10.22
N LYS A 50 10.74 6.90 -9.60
CA LYS A 50 9.44 6.64 -10.25
C LYS A 50 8.51 7.85 -10.18
N ALA A 51 8.70 8.75 -9.22
CA ALA A 51 7.93 9.99 -9.11
C ALA A 51 8.27 10.99 -10.23
N LYS A 52 9.55 11.11 -10.60
CA LYS A 52 10.03 12.06 -11.63
C LYS A 52 9.54 11.75 -13.06
N GLY A 53 9.36 10.47 -13.38
CA GLY A 53 8.87 10.03 -14.70
C GLY A 53 7.43 10.48 -14.99
N ARG A 54 6.56 10.49 -13.97
CA ARG A 54 5.18 10.94 -14.11
C ARG A 54 5.04 12.45 -14.14
N ALA A 55 5.89 13.18 -13.38
CA ALA A 55 5.93 14.64 -13.44
C ALA A 55 6.29 15.15 -14.85
N ARG A 56 7.22 14.49 -15.55
CA ARG A 56 7.51 14.82 -16.96
C ARG A 56 6.41 14.42 -17.93
N ALA A 57 5.69 13.32 -17.67
CA ALA A 57 4.53 12.91 -18.47
C ALA A 57 3.34 13.87 -18.32
N SER A 58 3.12 14.44 -17.12
CA SER A 58 2.10 15.46 -16.88
C SER A 58 2.49 16.86 -17.37
N GLN A 59 3.77 17.09 -17.67
CA GLN A 59 4.28 18.38 -18.16
C GLN A 59 4.32 18.45 -19.70
N SER A 60 4.12 17.34 -20.39
CA SER A 60 3.99 17.32 -21.85
C SER A 60 2.52 17.42 -22.26
N ARG A 61 2.03 18.66 -22.34
CA ARG A 61 1.22 19.21 -23.45
C ARG A 61 0.65 20.61 -23.13
N PRO A 62 1.48 21.66 -23.13
CA PRO A 62 1.02 22.97 -23.57
C PRO A 62 1.21 23.05 -25.09
N GLY A 63 0.11 23.05 -25.84
CA GLY A 63 0.10 23.55 -27.22
C GLY A 63 0.28 22.52 -28.33
N SER A 64 -0.81 21.85 -28.70
CA SER A 64 -1.07 21.56 -30.12
C SER A 64 -1.64 22.82 -30.79
N ARG A 65 -0.88 23.93 -30.76
CA ARG A 65 -1.16 25.12 -31.56
C ARG A 65 -0.12 25.18 -32.68
N GLY A 66 -0.57 24.90 -33.89
CA GLY A 66 -0.03 25.51 -35.10
C GLY A 66 1.22 24.86 -35.71
N ARG A 67 0.99 24.05 -36.75
CA ARG A 67 1.84 24.03 -37.95
C ARG A 67 0.95 23.62 -39.13
N ARG A 68 0.18 24.57 -39.68
CA ARG A 68 0.47 25.42 -40.86
C ARG A 68 0.65 24.62 -42.16
N ARG A 69 -0.28 24.92 -43.08
CA ARG A 69 -0.26 24.88 -44.56
C ARG A 69 0.11 23.56 -45.22
#